data_AF-A0AAE0FQR1-F1
#
_entry.id   AF-A0AAE0FQR1-F1
#
_cell.length_a   1.000
_cell.length_b   1.000
_cell.length_c   1.000
_cell.angle_alpha   90.00
_cell.angle_beta   90.00
_cell.angle_gamma   90.00
#
_symmetry.space_group_name_H-M   'P 1'
#
loop_
_entity.id
_entity.type
_entity.pdbx_description
1 polymer ?
#
loop_
_entity_poly.entity_id
_entity_poly.type
_entity_poly.pdbx_seq_one_letter_code
_entity_poly.pdbx_strand_id
1 'polypeptide(L)'
;MADITSLSFDHVGTGRVAVEVEADMANKCFVCGHERSALDDCRHTNFLSHIQSTHNPWHYMSYFMYVMSKSSSERTGLESFVHAQLEANQIRFLPLNRSLDLERDKVSQLATTNNLLTMLQSIHGDVQEILRSSSSKRLEEYGSDPSSNDNRDGDRKGQEDQRSLQTLEAGFTELAQSIRSMHGTQSIRESPFTGIL
;
A
#
# COMPACT_ATOMS: atom_id res chain seq x y z
N MET A 1 -4.26 -39.69 50.57
CA MET A 1 -5.30 -38.64 50.44
C MET A 1 -4.86 -37.77 49.27
N ALA A 2 -5.54 -37.88 48.13
CA ALA A 2 -5.24 -37.06 46.96
C ALA A 2 -6.00 -35.73 47.10
N ASP A 3 -5.27 -34.63 47.11
CA ASP A 3 -5.82 -33.28 47.27
C ASP A 3 -6.73 -32.92 46.09
N ILE A 4 -7.98 -32.64 46.42
CA ILE A 4 -9.09 -32.30 45.51
C ILE A 4 -8.99 -30.84 45.02
N THR A 5 -7.97 -30.11 45.45
CA THR A 5 -7.76 -28.68 45.17
C THR A 5 -6.99 -28.40 43.88
N SER A 6 -6.50 -29.43 43.17
CA SER A 6 -5.81 -29.28 41.89
C SER A 6 -6.74 -29.26 40.66
N LEU A 7 -8.06 -29.43 40.83
CA LEU A 7 -9.02 -29.53 39.72
C LEU A 7 -9.78 -28.22 39.41
N SER A 8 -9.38 -27.08 39.97
CA SER A 8 -10.21 -25.85 39.94
C SER A 8 -9.62 -24.67 39.16
N PHE A 9 -8.50 -24.82 38.45
CA PHE A 9 -7.83 -23.68 37.80
C PHE A 9 -7.97 -23.60 36.27
N ASP A 10 -8.38 -24.69 35.60
CA ASP A 10 -8.36 -24.75 34.12
C ASP A 10 -9.65 -24.22 33.45
N HIS A 11 -10.68 -23.82 34.19
CA HIS A 11 -11.91 -23.29 33.59
C HIS A 11 -11.82 -21.83 33.14
N VAL A 12 -10.94 -21.03 33.75
CA VAL A 12 -10.77 -19.60 33.40
C VAL A 12 -10.03 -19.44 32.07
N GLY A 13 -9.11 -20.35 31.74
CA GLY A 13 -8.37 -20.34 30.48
C GLY A 13 -9.28 -20.60 29.28
N THR A 14 -10.16 -21.59 29.37
CA THR A 14 -11.10 -21.96 28.28
C THR A 14 -12.07 -20.84 27.93
N GLY A 15 -12.54 -20.07 28.94
CA GLY A 15 -13.42 -18.93 28.71
C GLY A 15 -12.75 -17.78 27.94
N ARG A 16 -11.46 -17.52 28.17
CA ARG A 16 -10.72 -16.47 27.46
C ARG A 16 -10.48 -16.82 26.00
N VAL A 17 -10.16 -18.08 25.72
CA VAL A 17 -9.96 -18.57 24.35
C VAL A 17 -11.26 -18.50 23.54
N ALA A 18 -12.40 -18.86 24.13
CA ALA A 18 -13.69 -18.78 23.43
C ALA A 18 -14.06 -17.34 23.04
N VAL A 19 -13.77 -16.36 23.91
CA VAL A 19 -14.01 -14.94 23.62
C VAL A 19 -13.10 -14.43 22.51
N GLU A 20 -11.83 -14.86 22.48
CA GLU A 20 -10.88 -14.49 21.44
C GLU A 20 -11.27 -15.08 20.08
N VAL A 21 -11.70 -16.34 20.04
CA VAL A 21 -12.20 -16.98 18.81
C VAL A 21 -13.43 -16.26 18.26
N GLU A 22 -14.39 -15.89 19.11
CA GLU A 22 -15.56 -15.12 18.70
C GLU A 22 -15.18 -13.74 18.16
N ALA A 23 -14.25 -13.05 18.81
CA ALA A 23 -13.74 -11.76 18.36
C ALA A 23 -13.05 -11.86 16.99
N ASP A 24 -12.27 -12.92 16.76
CA ASP A 24 -11.62 -13.18 15.47
C ASP A 24 -12.65 -13.45 14.37
N MET A 25 -13.66 -14.29 14.63
CA MET A 25 -14.74 -14.56 13.68
C MET A 25 -15.52 -13.29 13.32
N ALA A 26 -15.71 -12.39 14.29
CA ALA A 26 -16.40 -11.12 14.06
C ALA A 26 -15.56 -10.10 13.29
N ASN A 27 -14.23 -10.14 13.41
CA ASN A 27 -13.35 -9.06 12.96
C ASN A 27 -12.34 -9.46 11.88
N LYS A 28 -12.30 -10.72 11.45
CA LYS A 28 -11.32 -11.19 10.48
C LYS A 28 -12.00 -12.05 9.41
N CYS A 29 -11.62 -11.83 8.15
CA CYS A 29 -12.14 -12.66 7.07
C CYS A 29 -11.53 -14.07 7.16
N PHE A 30 -12.37 -15.10 7.22
CA PHE A 30 -11.93 -16.50 7.29
C PHE A 30 -11.08 -16.96 6.09
N VAL A 31 -11.35 -16.42 4.89
CA VAL A 31 -10.70 -16.87 3.65
C VAL A 31 -9.33 -16.22 3.45
N CYS A 32 -9.23 -14.89 3.60
CA CYS A 32 -8.00 -14.16 3.31
C CYS A 32 -7.25 -13.67 4.54
N GLY A 33 -7.87 -13.65 5.71
CA GLY A 33 -7.24 -13.21 6.96
C GLY A 33 -7.15 -11.69 7.15
N HIS A 34 -7.72 -10.87 6.27
CA HIS A 34 -7.76 -9.42 6.47
C HIS A 34 -8.71 -9.04 7.61
N GLU A 35 -8.31 -8.02 8.36
CA GLU A 35 -9.12 -7.43 9.43
C GLU A 35 -10.29 -6.63 8.86
N ARG A 36 -11.35 -6.53 9.67
CA ARG A 36 -12.56 -5.77 9.38
C ARG A 36 -12.27 -4.30 9.11
N SER A 37 -11.43 -3.69 9.93
CA SER A 37 -10.97 -2.30 9.78
C SER A 37 -10.44 -2.03 8.36
N ALA A 38 -9.48 -2.83 7.90
CA ALA A 38 -8.89 -2.72 6.57
C ALA A 38 -9.92 -2.84 5.44
N LEU A 39 -10.96 -3.66 5.62
CA LEU A 39 -12.00 -3.86 4.62
C LEU A 39 -13.09 -2.78 4.67
N ASP A 40 -13.42 -2.25 5.85
CA ASP A 40 -14.37 -1.15 6.01
C ASP A 40 -13.77 0.20 5.55
N ASP A 41 -12.44 0.36 5.62
CA ASP A 41 -11.71 1.53 5.09
C ASP A 41 -11.58 1.50 3.55
N CYS A 42 -11.91 0.38 2.89
CA CYS A 42 -11.79 0.23 1.44
C CYS A 42 -12.91 1.01 0.72
N ARG A 43 -12.57 1.82 -0.29
CA ARG A 43 -13.55 2.69 -0.97
C ARG A 43 -14.65 1.94 -1.73
N HIS A 44 -14.40 0.68 -2.09
CA HIS A 44 -15.23 -0.07 -3.02
C HIS A 44 -15.96 -1.27 -2.39
N THR A 45 -15.71 -1.56 -1.11
CA THR A 45 -16.35 -2.67 -0.40
C THR A 45 -16.46 -2.33 1.09
N ASN A 46 -17.08 -3.22 1.85
CA ASN A 46 -17.02 -3.23 3.31
C ASN A 46 -16.91 -4.68 3.79
N PHE A 47 -16.66 -4.89 5.08
CA PHE A 47 -16.42 -6.24 5.59
C PHE A 47 -17.59 -7.20 5.33
N LEU A 48 -18.83 -6.76 5.52
CA LEU A 48 -20.01 -7.61 5.35
C LEU A 48 -20.22 -8.02 3.89
N SER A 49 -20.09 -7.06 2.97
CA SER A 49 -20.15 -7.32 1.53
C SER A 49 -19.04 -8.28 1.12
N HIS A 50 -17.82 -8.06 1.62
CA HIS A 50 -16.66 -8.88 1.34
C HIS A 50 -16.85 -10.34 1.75
N ILE A 51 -17.36 -10.63 2.97
CA ILE A 51 -17.60 -12.02 3.40
C ILE A 51 -18.82 -12.67 2.72
N GLN A 52 -19.80 -11.89 2.25
CA GLN A 52 -21.01 -12.44 1.64
C GLN A 52 -20.86 -12.72 0.15
N SER A 53 -20.14 -11.85 -0.57
CA SER A 53 -20.05 -11.88 -2.04
C SER A 53 -18.70 -12.36 -2.55
N THR A 54 -17.59 -11.82 -2.03
CA THR A 54 -16.24 -12.11 -2.51
C THR A 54 -15.65 -13.36 -1.85
N HIS A 55 -15.70 -13.43 -0.52
CA HIS A 55 -15.06 -14.43 0.33
C HIS A 55 -16.06 -15.22 1.17
N ASN A 56 -17.14 -15.69 0.52
CA ASN A 56 -18.15 -16.53 1.17
C ASN A 56 -17.63 -17.96 1.38
N PRO A 57 -17.43 -18.42 2.63
CA PRO A 57 -16.84 -19.73 2.90
C PRO A 57 -17.67 -20.90 2.33
N TRP A 58 -18.99 -20.73 2.23
CA TRP A 58 -19.87 -21.76 1.70
C TRP A 58 -19.64 -22.01 0.22
N HIS A 59 -19.38 -20.95 -0.56
CA HIS A 59 -19.03 -21.10 -1.97
C HIS A 59 -17.72 -21.88 -2.16
N TYR A 60 -16.71 -21.65 -1.29
CA TYR A 60 -15.48 -22.44 -1.31
C TYR A 60 -15.74 -23.90 -0.98
N MET A 61 -16.52 -24.19 0.06
CA MET A 61 -16.88 -25.57 0.42
C MET A 61 -17.61 -26.29 -0.73
N SER A 62 -18.61 -25.64 -1.32
CA SER A 62 -19.33 -26.17 -2.48
C SER A 62 -18.41 -26.41 -3.68
N TYR A 63 -17.47 -25.50 -3.93
CA TYR A 63 -16.49 -25.65 -5.00
C TYR A 63 -15.54 -26.83 -4.76
N PHE A 64 -15.09 -27.06 -3.52
CA PHE A 64 -14.23 -28.21 -3.21
C PHE A 64 -14.96 -29.53 -3.44
N MET A 65 -16.18 -29.65 -2.93
CA MET A 65 -17.02 -30.83 -3.17
C MET A 65 -17.25 -31.05 -4.67
N TYR A 66 -17.52 -29.97 -5.42
CA TYR A 66 -17.66 -30.02 -6.87
C TYR A 66 -16.40 -30.58 -7.56
N VAL A 67 -15.23 -30.00 -7.29
CA VAL A 67 -13.97 -30.43 -7.92
C VAL A 67 -13.63 -31.89 -7.59
N MET A 68 -13.82 -32.31 -6.34
CA MET A 68 -13.58 -33.68 -5.89
C MET A 68 -14.55 -34.69 -6.52
N SER A 69 -15.81 -34.31 -6.71
CA SER A 69 -16.84 -35.19 -7.29
C SER A 69 -16.80 -35.27 -8.82
N LYS A 70 -16.19 -34.29 -9.49
CA LYS A 70 -16.11 -34.21 -10.96
C LYS A 70 -15.13 -35.24 -11.53
N SER A 71 -15.43 -35.82 -12.70
CA SER A 71 -14.55 -36.79 -13.36
C SER A 71 -13.25 -36.12 -13.87
N SER A 72 -12.14 -36.86 -13.90
CA SER A 72 -10.82 -36.30 -14.29
C SER A 72 -10.77 -35.80 -15.73
N SER A 73 -11.57 -36.36 -16.65
CA SER A 73 -11.61 -35.96 -18.06
C SER A 73 -12.41 -34.67 -18.30
N GLU A 74 -13.31 -34.30 -17.39
CA GLU A 74 -14.18 -33.12 -17.54
C GLU A 74 -13.67 -31.90 -16.76
N ARG A 75 -12.64 -32.08 -15.93
CA ARG A 75 -12.03 -30.99 -15.18
C ARG A 75 -11.32 -30.03 -16.14
N THR A 76 -11.53 -28.74 -15.92
CA THR A 76 -10.74 -27.69 -16.59
C THR A 76 -9.30 -27.71 -16.05
N GLY A 77 -8.39 -26.98 -16.71
CA GLY A 77 -6.99 -26.88 -16.25
C GLY A 77 -6.86 -26.35 -14.83
N LEU A 78 -7.65 -25.33 -14.47
CA LEU A 78 -7.68 -24.76 -13.11
C LEU A 78 -8.28 -25.74 -12.10
N GLU A 79 -9.36 -26.42 -12.44
CA GLU A 79 -9.95 -27.44 -11.55
C GLU A 79 -9.00 -28.61 -11.32
N SER A 80 -8.25 -29.02 -12.35
CA SER A 80 -7.24 -30.07 -12.24
C SER A 80 -6.09 -29.65 -11.31
N PHE A 81 -5.65 -28.39 -11.41
CA PHE A 81 -4.68 -27.81 -10.48
C PHE A 81 -5.21 -27.82 -9.04
N VAL A 82 -6.43 -27.32 -8.82
CA VAL A 82 -7.04 -27.31 -7.48
C VAL A 82 -7.20 -28.73 -6.93
N HIS A 83 -7.65 -29.68 -7.75
CA HIS A 83 -7.77 -31.09 -7.34
C HIS A 83 -6.42 -31.67 -6.91
N ALA A 84 -5.35 -31.44 -7.69
CA ALA A 84 -4.01 -31.92 -7.33
C ALA A 84 -3.52 -31.31 -6.01
N GLN A 85 -3.81 -30.03 -5.77
CA GLN A 85 -3.49 -29.36 -4.51
C GLN A 85 -4.28 -29.95 -3.33
N LEU A 86 -5.57 -30.25 -3.50
CA LEU A 86 -6.41 -30.89 -2.49
C LEU A 86 -5.91 -32.30 -2.14
N GLU A 87 -5.57 -33.12 -3.13
CA GLU A 87 -4.96 -34.46 -2.94
C GLU A 87 -3.62 -34.38 -2.19
N ALA A 88 -2.82 -33.36 -2.49
CA ALA A 88 -1.55 -33.10 -1.80
C ALA A 88 -1.73 -32.43 -0.42
N ASN A 89 -2.96 -32.20 0.03
CA ASN A 89 -3.32 -31.48 1.26
C ASN A 89 -2.67 -30.08 1.35
N GLN A 90 -2.62 -29.38 0.22
CA GLN A 90 -2.07 -28.04 0.08
C GLN A 90 -3.14 -27.01 -0.28
N ILE A 91 -3.14 -25.87 0.41
CA ILE A 91 -4.14 -24.81 0.24
C ILE A 91 -3.61 -23.58 -0.51
N ARG A 92 -2.51 -23.73 -1.26
CA ARG A 92 -1.80 -22.62 -1.93
C ARG A 92 -2.66 -21.81 -2.92
N PHE A 93 -3.76 -22.38 -3.38
CA PHE A 93 -4.69 -21.72 -4.29
C PHE A 93 -5.66 -20.76 -3.58
N LEU A 94 -5.73 -20.78 -2.24
CA LEU A 94 -6.54 -19.83 -1.47
C LEU A 94 -5.89 -18.44 -1.43
N PRO A 95 -6.68 -17.35 -1.44
CA PRO A 95 -6.17 -15.98 -1.47
C PRO A 95 -5.71 -15.51 -0.08
N LEU A 96 -4.67 -16.15 0.45
CA LEU A 96 -4.11 -15.79 1.76
C LEU A 96 -3.48 -14.39 1.72
N ASN A 97 -3.93 -13.51 2.61
CA ASN A 97 -3.52 -12.10 2.69
C ASN A 97 -3.70 -11.33 1.36
N ARG A 98 -4.65 -11.77 0.53
CA ARG A 98 -5.00 -11.11 -0.72
C ARG A 98 -6.50 -10.93 -0.85
N SER A 99 -6.88 -9.83 -1.47
CA SER A 99 -8.27 -9.50 -1.80
C SER A 99 -8.25 -8.55 -2.99
N LEU A 100 -9.02 -8.86 -4.03
CA LEU A 100 -9.17 -7.98 -5.20
C LEU A 100 -9.71 -6.60 -4.81
N ASP A 101 -10.53 -6.52 -3.77
CA ASP A 101 -11.09 -5.27 -3.28
C ASP A 101 -9.98 -4.32 -2.80
N LEU A 102 -9.07 -4.85 -1.96
CA LEU A 102 -7.95 -4.08 -1.40
C LEU A 102 -6.88 -3.78 -2.45
N GLU A 103 -6.61 -4.72 -3.36
CA GLU A 103 -5.68 -4.51 -4.47
C GLU A 103 -6.16 -3.40 -5.41
N ARG A 104 -7.47 -3.38 -5.74
CA ARG A 104 -8.08 -2.31 -6.53
C ARG A 104 -8.00 -0.96 -5.85
N ASP A 105 -8.31 -0.91 -4.55
CA ASP A 105 -8.24 0.34 -3.80
C ASP A 105 -6.82 0.91 -3.75
N LYS A 106 -5.80 0.06 -3.54
CA LYS A 106 -4.38 0.46 -3.63
C LYS A 106 -4.05 1.06 -5.00
N VAL A 107 -4.49 0.44 -6.10
CA VAL A 107 -4.26 0.97 -7.46
C VAL A 107 -4.93 2.34 -7.64
N SER A 108 -6.15 2.52 -7.14
CA SER A 108 -6.88 3.80 -7.18
C SER A 108 -6.17 4.91 -6.39
N GLN A 109 -5.65 4.57 -5.20
CA GLN A 109 -4.85 5.48 -4.38
C GLN A 109 -3.53 5.85 -5.08
N LEU A 110 -2.85 4.89 -5.71
CA LEU A 110 -1.63 5.14 -6.49
C LEU A 110 -1.90 6.06 -7.68
N ALA A 111 -3.02 5.90 -8.39
CA ALA A 111 -3.41 6.82 -9.45
C ALA A 111 -3.64 8.25 -8.92
N THR A 112 -4.33 8.37 -7.79
CA THR A 112 -4.59 9.66 -7.14
C THR A 112 -3.30 10.35 -6.71
N THR A 113 -2.38 9.61 -6.08
CA THR A 113 -1.07 10.15 -5.65
C THR A 113 -0.20 10.57 -6.82
N ASN A 114 -0.17 9.81 -7.91
CA ASN A 114 0.53 10.20 -9.14
C ASN A 114 -0.03 11.49 -9.75
N ASN A 115 -1.36 11.65 -9.77
CA ASN A 115 -1.99 12.88 -10.25
C ASN A 115 -1.62 14.09 -9.37
N LEU A 116 -1.62 13.92 -8.04
CA LEU A 116 -1.19 14.96 -7.10
C LEU A 116 0.29 15.33 -7.28
N LEU A 117 1.16 14.34 -7.52
CA LEU A 117 2.58 14.56 -7.78
C LEU A 117 2.79 15.40 -9.05
N THR A 118 2.08 15.08 -10.13
CA THR A 118 2.14 15.84 -11.39
C THR A 118 1.67 17.29 -11.20
N MET A 119 0.57 17.51 -10.44
CA MET A 119 0.12 18.86 -10.11
C MET A 119 1.16 19.63 -9.30
N LEU A 120 1.78 19.01 -8.30
CA LEU A 120 2.83 19.64 -7.50
C LEU A 120 4.07 19.99 -8.34
N GLN A 121 4.45 19.15 -9.30
CA GLN A 121 5.55 19.43 -10.22
C GLN A 121 5.25 20.63 -11.12
N SER A 122 4.00 20.76 -11.60
CA SER A 122 3.58 21.95 -12.36
C SER A 122 3.67 23.21 -11.51
N ILE A 123 3.09 23.19 -10.30
CA ILE A 123 3.12 24.32 -9.37
C ILE A 123 4.57 24.71 -9.04
N HIS A 124 5.44 23.72 -8.83
CA HIS A 124 6.85 23.99 -8.57
C HIS A 124 7.50 24.73 -9.75
N GLY A 125 7.25 24.30 -10.98
CA GLY A 125 7.71 24.97 -12.19
C GLY A 125 7.23 26.42 -12.29
N ASP A 126 5.93 26.64 -12.05
CA ASP A 126 5.33 27.98 -12.08
C ASP A 126 5.96 28.91 -11.03
N VAL A 127 6.18 28.42 -9.80
CA VAL A 127 6.84 29.18 -8.74
C VAL A 127 8.27 29.52 -9.12
N GLN A 128 9.03 28.59 -9.70
CA GLN A 128 10.39 28.87 -10.16
C GLN A 128 10.41 29.97 -11.23
N GLU A 129 9.46 29.96 -12.17
CA GLU A 129 9.34 30.98 -13.22
C GLU A 129 8.97 32.35 -12.64
N ILE A 130 8.05 32.39 -11.68
CA ILE A 130 7.71 33.61 -10.95
C ILE A 130 8.95 34.16 -10.23
N LEU A 131 9.74 33.32 -9.58
CA LEU A 131 10.98 33.75 -8.90
C LEU A 131 12.02 34.30 -9.90
N ARG A 132 12.20 33.66 -11.06
CA ARG A 132 13.10 34.14 -12.13
C ARG A 132 12.65 35.47 -12.72
N SER A 133 11.36 35.61 -13.00
CA SER A 133 10.81 36.85 -13.55
C SER A 133 10.81 38.00 -12.54
N SER A 134 10.66 37.72 -11.25
CA SER A 134 10.73 38.72 -10.17
C SER A 134 12.15 39.25 -9.94
N SER A 135 13.17 38.40 -10.04
CA SER A 135 14.58 38.82 -9.94
C SER A 135 15.06 39.58 -11.18
N SER A 136 14.62 39.19 -12.39
CA SER A 136 14.95 39.89 -13.64
C SER A 136 14.38 41.32 -13.70
N LYS A 137 13.13 41.52 -13.26
CA LYS A 137 12.50 42.86 -13.25
C LYS A 137 13.19 43.84 -12.29
N ARG A 138 13.76 43.33 -11.20
CA ARG A 138 14.48 44.13 -10.20
C ARG A 138 15.83 44.67 -10.71
N LEU A 139 16.43 44.01 -11.70
CA LEU A 139 17.68 44.45 -12.34
C LEU A 139 17.43 45.55 -13.38
N GLU A 140 16.30 45.52 -14.08
CA GLU A 140 15.94 46.56 -15.04
C GLU A 140 15.53 47.88 -14.34
N GLU A 141 14.89 47.80 -13.17
CA GLU A 141 14.53 48.97 -12.36
C GLU A 141 15.76 49.73 -11.81
N TYR A 142 16.91 49.08 -11.65
CA TYR A 142 18.17 49.71 -11.18
C TYR A 142 19.06 50.26 -12.32
N GLY A 143 18.72 49.97 -13.58
CA GLY A 143 19.52 50.37 -14.76
C GLY A 143 19.25 51.78 -15.30
N SER A 144 18.44 52.59 -14.61
CA SER A 144 17.92 53.86 -15.16
C SER A 144 18.51 55.15 -14.57
N ASP A 145 19.47 55.10 -13.62
CA ASP A 145 20.10 56.32 -13.09
C ASP A 145 21.63 56.18 -12.89
N PRO A 146 22.48 56.77 -13.76
CA PRO A 146 23.92 56.71 -13.63
C PRO A 146 24.45 57.87 -12.77
N SER A 147 24.18 57.88 -11.47
CA SER A 147 25.02 58.62 -10.52
C SER A 147 24.85 58.13 -9.07
N SER A 148 25.64 57.14 -8.67
CA SER A 148 26.19 56.93 -7.30
C SER A 148 26.77 55.51 -7.23
N ASN A 149 28.09 55.41 -7.25
CA ASN A 149 28.83 54.15 -7.27
C ASN A 149 29.10 53.68 -5.83
N ASP A 150 28.49 52.56 -5.41
CA ASP A 150 29.05 51.70 -4.35
C ASP A 150 28.75 50.21 -4.65
N ASN A 151 29.52 49.66 -5.59
CA ASN A 151 29.33 48.36 -6.24
C ASN A 151 29.81 47.13 -5.42
N ARG A 152 29.71 47.13 -4.08
CA ARG A 152 30.16 46.00 -3.23
C ARG A 152 29.03 45.19 -2.57
N ASP A 153 27.86 45.78 -2.36
CA ASP A 153 26.75 45.11 -1.65
C ASP A 153 25.77 44.37 -2.58
N GLY A 154 25.67 44.76 -3.85
CA GLY A 154 24.78 44.11 -4.84
C GLY A 154 25.22 42.70 -5.25
N ASP A 155 26.54 42.48 -5.42
CA ASP A 155 27.11 41.18 -5.79
C ASP A 155 26.99 40.15 -4.66
N ARG A 156 27.10 40.62 -3.41
CA ARG A 156 26.98 39.78 -2.20
C ARG A 156 25.56 39.26 -1.99
N LYS A 157 24.55 40.10 -2.26
CA LYS A 157 23.13 39.75 -2.12
C LYS A 157 22.64 38.84 -3.24
N GLY A 158 23.12 39.05 -4.48
CA GLY A 158 22.87 38.12 -5.59
C GLY A 158 23.47 36.73 -5.35
N GLN A 159 24.68 36.66 -4.77
CA GLN A 159 25.30 35.39 -4.38
C GLN A 159 24.56 34.68 -3.23
N GLU A 160 24.05 35.41 -2.23
CA GLU A 160 23.24 34.83 -1.14
C GLU A 160 21.89 34.29 -1.62
N ASP A 161 21.20 35.00 -2.51
CA ASP A 161 19.92 34.56 -3.08
C ASP A 161 20.10 33.31 -3.96
N GLN A 162 21.17 33.23 -4.76
CA GLN A 162 21.52 32.02 -5.51
C GLN A 162 21.92 30.84 -4.62
N ARG A 163 22.65 31.08 -3.53
CA ARG A 163 22.99 30.03 -2.55
C ARG A 163 21.76 29.47 -1.83
N SER A 164 20.81 30.35 -1.52
CA SER A 164 19.56 29.97 -0.86
C SER A 164 18.67 29.11 -1.77
N LEU A 165 18.59 29.45 -3.07
CA LEU A 165 17.90 28.64 -4.07
C LEU A 165 18.57 27.28 -4.29
N GLN A 166 19.91 27.22 -4.39
CA GLN A 166 20.63 25.95 -4.51
C GLN A 166 20.44 25.05 -3.28
N THR A 167 20.37 25.63 -2.09
CA THR A 167 20.13 24.87 -0.84
C THR A 167 18.70 24.30 -0.80
N LEU A 168 17.71 25.06 -1.28
CA LEU A 168 16.33 24.59 -1.43
C LEU A 168 16.22 23.48 -2.49
N GLU A 169 16.83 23.64 -3.67
CA GLU A 169 16.84 22.62 -4.72
C GLU A 169 17.51 21.32 -4.24
N ALA A 170 18.62 21.41 -3.50
CA ALA A 170 19.26 20.25 -2.89
C ALA A 170 18.33 19.54 -1.89
N GLY A 171 17.61 20.29 -1.06
CA GLY A 171 16.63 19.74 -0.11
C GLY A 171 15.46 19.01 -0.79
N PHE A 172 14.95 19.56 -1.90
CA PHE A 172 13.92 18.87 -2.69
C PHE A 172 14.46 17.59 -3.35
N THR A 173 15.73 17.60 -3.76
CA THR A 173 16.36 16.45 -4.40
C THR A 173 16.59 15.30 -3.41
N GLU A 174 17.04 15.62 -2.18
CA GLU A 174 17.14 14.65 -1.09
C GLU A 174 15.78 14.09 -0.68
N LEU A 175 14.75 14.94 -0.58
CA LEU A 175 13.41 14.50 -0.22
C LEU A 175 12.82 13.57 -1.29
N ALA A 176 13.05 13.86 -2.57
CA ALA A 176 12.68 12.98 -3.67
C ALA A 176 13.45 11.65 -3.67
N GLN A 177 14.74 11.64 -3.29
CA GLN A 177 15.52 10.40 -3.12
C GLN A 177 15.03 9.58 -1.90
N SER A 178 14.67 10.25 -0.81
CA SER A 178 14.15 9.61 0.40
C SER A 178 12.79 8.94 0.14
N ILE A 179 11.87 9.62 -0.58
CA ILE A 179 10.59 9.03 -1.02
C ILE A 179 10.84 7.80 -1.90
N ARG A 180 11.76 7.87 -2.87
CA ARG A 180 12.15 6.72 -3.70
C ARG A 180 12.71 5.56 -2.87
N SER A 181 13.49 5.84 -1.81
CA SER A 181 14.02 4.82 -0.91
C SER A 181 12.94 4.19 -0.02
N MET A 182 11.92 4.95 0.41
CA MET A 182 10.82 4.40 1.20
C MET A 182 9.93 3.45 0.40
N HIS A 183 9.78 3.68 -0.91
CA HIS A 183 9.11 2.76 -1.83
C HIS A 183 10.02 1.61 -2.32
N GLY A 184 11.28 1.55 -1.87
CA GLY A 184 12.27 0.54 -2.26
C GLY A 184 12.34 -0.71 -1.37
N THR A 185 11.52 -0.82 -0.33
CA THR A 185 11.48 -2.02 0.54
C THR A 185 10.12 -2.70 0.53
N GLN A 186 9.67 -3.12 -0.65
CA GLN A 186 8.99 -4.41 -0.76
C GLN A 186 9.77 -5.23 -1.78
N SER A 187 10.86 -5.83 -1.29
CA SER A 187 11.41 -7.03 -1.91
C SER A 187 10.30 -8.08 -1.86
N ILE A 188 9.48 -8.10 -2.92
CA ILE A 188 8.81 -9.31 -3.34
C ILE A 188 9.96 -10.27 -3.58
N ARG A 189 10.10 -11.25 -2.69
CA ARG A 189 10.88 -12.44 -2.98
C ARG A 189 10.22 -13.06 -4.20
N GLU A 190 10.74 -12.76 -5.38
CA GLU A 190 10.49 -13.55 -6.58
C GLU A 190 10.95 -14.97 -6.23
N SER A 191 9.99 -15.87 -6.05
CA SER A 191 10.30 -17.29 -6.04
C SER A 191 10.75 -17.68 -7.44
N PRO A 192 11.82 -18.47 -7.61
CA PRO A 192 12.25 -18.89 -8.93
C PRO A 192 11.25 -19.91 -9.46
N PHE A 193 10.38 -19.48 -10.36
CA PHE A 193 9.65 -20.38 -11.26
C PHE A 193 9.72 -19.82 -12.68
N THR A 194 10.93 -19.82 -13.22
CA THR A 194 11.14 -19.98 -14.65
C THR A 194 10.93 -21.45 -15.01
N GLY A 195 9.90 -21.73 -15.81
CA GLY A 195 9.72 -23.00 -16.51
C GLY A 195 8.38 -23.68 -16.29
N ILE A 196 7.40 -23.37 -17.16
CA ILE A 196 6.63 -24.30 -18.03
C ILE A 196 5.55 -23.43 -18.71
N LEU A 197 5.87 -22.95 -19.91
CA LEU A 197 5.15 -23.10 -21.18
C LEU A 197 5.97 -22.40 -22.27
#